data_AF-A0A959P0H7-F1
#
_entry.id   AF-A0A959P0H7-F1
#
_cell.length_a   1.000
_cell.length_b   1.000
_cell.length_c   1.000
_cell.angle_alpha   90.00
_cell.angle_beta   90.00
_cell.angle_gamma   90.00
#
_symmetry.space_group_name_H-M   'P 1'
#
loop_
_entity.id
_entity.type
_entity.pdbx_description
1 polymer ?
#
loop_
_entity_poly.entity_id
_entity_poly.type
_entity_poly.pdbx_seq_one_letter_code
_entity_poly.pdbx_strand_id
1 'polypeptide(L)'
;SKQPVINAEGNLEARGYFFPELMLLKSLGFELNKYPYALNETIRLMIRLFFPFILLIIVSLMTKNRDKLISDLFFIKMRTRVRGLGPDVDKEDIQASLKNPEKTKEILLFPDSHWEIYKWNKQDTVGFLISVFIVFVVIGSLFAVVKIF
;
A
#
# COMPACT_ATOMS: atom_id res chain seq x y z
N SER A 1 -2.78 26.13 12.87
CA SER A 1 -3.54 26.97 13.83
C SER A 1 -2.78 28.27 13.98
N LYS A 2 -3.42 29.43 13.81
CA LYS A 2 -2.75 30.74 13.89
C LYS A 2 -2.31 31.00 15.33
N GLN A 3 -1.35 31.93 15.52
CA GLN A 3 -0.93 32.36 16.85
C GLN A 3 -2.16 32.76 17.69
N PRO A 4 -2.20 32.39 18.99
CA PRO A 4 -3.31 32.78 19.85
C PRO A 4 -3.44 34.30 19.85
N VAL A 5 -4.67 34.78 19.67
CA VAL A 5 -4.96 36.22 19.62
C VAL A 5 -5.71 36.55 20.90
N ILE A 6 -5.31 37.62 21.56
CA ILE A 6 -6.01 38.12 22.74
C ILE A 6 -7.33 38.75 22.27
N ASN A 7 -8.45 38.32 22.85
CA ASN A 7 -9.77 38.88 22.55
C ASN A 7 -9.92 40.29 23.18
N ALA A 8 -10.99 41.00 22.87
CA ALA A 8 -11.22 42.36 23.39
C ALA A 8 -11.36 42.43 24.93
N GLU A 9 -11.55 41.28 25.59
CA GLU A 9 -11.72 41.12 27.03
C GLU A 9 -10.43 40.69 27.74
N GLY A 10 -9.31 40.59 27.00
CA GLY A 10 -8.01 40.20 27.57
C GLY A 10 -7.79 38.69 27.68
N ASN A 11 -8.71 37.87 27.16
CA ASN A 11 -8.60 36.41 27.22
C ASN A 11 -7.82 35.86 26.02
N LEU A 12 -6.96 34.88 26.26
CA LEU A 12 -6.21 34.17 25.22
C LEU A 12 -7.15 33.23 24.45
N GLU A 13 -7.51 33.60 23.23
CA GLU A 13 -8.30 32.74 22.34
C GLU A 13 -7.40 31.99 21.35
N ALA A 14 -7.48 30.66 21.41
CA ALA A 14 -6.85 29.79 20.42
C ALA A 14 -7.68 29.83 19.12
N ARG A 15 -7.12 30.42 18.05
CA ARG A 15 -7.77 30.44 16.73
C ARG A 15 -7.20 29.36 15.80
N GLY A 16 -8.02 28.35 15.51
CA GLY A 16 -7.68 27.30 14.56
C GLY A 16 -8.87 26.42 14.21
N TYR A 17 -8.70 25.62 13.17
CA TYR A 17 -9.64 24.55 12.84
C TYR A 17 -9.57 23.46 13.89
N PHE A 18 -10.74 22.92 14.25
CA PHE A 18 -10.85 21.75 15.09
C PHE A 18 -10.53 20.49 14.27
N PHE A 19 -9.53 19.73 14.69
CA PHE A 19 -9.10 18.51 14.02
C PHE A 19 -9.32 17.31 14.95
N PRO A 20 -10.40 16.53 14.75
CA PRO A 20 -10.71 15.37 15.57
C PRO A 20 -9.54 14.37 15.64
N GLU A 21 -8.76 14.26 14.56
CA GLU A 21 -7.63 13.33 14.45
C GLU A 21 -6.50 13.67 15.43
N LEU A 22 -6.24 14.97 15.64
CA LEU A 22 -5.23 15.43 16.60
C LEU A 22 -5.73 15.33 18.05
N MET A 23 -7.04 15.49 18.27
CA MET A 23 -7.64 15.28 19.59
C MET A 23 -7.59 13.80 19.99
N LEU A 24 -7.86 12.89 19.06
CA LEU A 24 -7.68 11.46 19.27
C LEU A 24 -6.22 11.11 19.62
N LEU A 25 -5.23 11.68 18.91
CA LEU A 25 -3.82 11.47 19.24
C LEU A 25 -3.45 11.98 20.65
N LYS A 26 -3.94 13.17 21.01
CA LYS A 26 -3.76 13.72 22.35
C LYS A 26 -4.38 12.82 23.41
N SER A 27 -5.58 12.27 23.14
CA SER A 27 -6.27 11.33 24.03
C SER A 27 -5.55 9.99 24.15
N LEU A 28 -4.80 9.59 23.12
CA LEU A 28 -3.93 8.41 23.12
C LEU A 28 -2.57 8.66 23.81
N GLY A 29 -2.35 9.87 24.35
CA GLY A 29 -1.16 10.21 25.12
C GLY A 29 -0.01 10.82 24.31
N PHE A 30 -0.21 11.16 23.04
CA PHE A 30 0.83 11.83 22.25
C PHE A 30 0.90 13.33 22.56
N GLU A 31 2.06 13.80 23.04
CA GLU A 31 2.35 15.22 23.29
C GLU A 31 2.61 16.00 21.99
N LEU A 32 1.53 16.42 21.33
CA LEU A 32 1.58 17.18 20.07
C LEU A 32 2.24 18.57 20.20
N ASN A 33 2.35 19.11 21.42
CA ASN A 33 2.95 20.43 21.68
C ASN A 33 4.49 20.42 21.59
N LYS A 34 5.12 19.25 21.65
CA LYS A 34 6.58 19.12 21.61
C LYS A 34 7.14 19.10 20.18
N TYR A 35 6.29 18.86 19.18
CA TYR A 35 6.70 18.66 17.79
C TYR A 35 6.49 19.90 16.91
N PRO A 36 7.33 20.10 15.87
CA PRO A 36 7.15 21.17 14.89
C PRO A 36 5.77 21.11 14.21
N TYR A 37 5.22 22.29 13.88
CA TYR A 37 3.89 22.40 13.27
C TYR A 37 3.72 21.53 12.01
N ALA A 38 4.73 21.50 11.15
CA ALA A 38 4.72 20.71 9.92
C ALA A 38 4.59 19.19 10.20
N LEU A 39 5.16 18.70 11.30
CA LEU A 39 5.09 17.30 11.69
C LEU A 39 3.67 16.92 12.14
N ASN A 40 3.01 17.79 12.91
CA ASN A 40 1.63 17.57 13.34
C ASN A 40 0.65 17.58 12.15
N GLU A 41 0.87 18.46 11.16
CA GLU A 41 0.09 18.45 9.92
C GLU A 41 0.35 17.20 9.09
N THR A 42 1.60 16.74 8.98
CA THR A 42 1.95 15.49 8.29
C THR A 42 1.27 14.29 8.93
N ILE A 43 1.35 14.15 10.25
CA ILE A 43 0.67 13.07 10.99
C ILE A 43 -0.84 13.12 10.75
N ARG A 44 -1.45 14.30 10.76
CA ARG A 44 -2.88 14.43 10.47
C ARG A 44 -3.22 13.91 9.08
N LEU A 45 -2.47 14.32 8.07
CA LEU A 45 -2.67 13.87 6.69
C LEU A 45 -2.47 12.36 6.57
N MET A 46 -1.45 11.80 7.22
CA MET A 46 -1.24 10.36 7.27
C MET A 46 -2.42 9.63 7.92
N ILE A 47 -2.92 10.09 9.07
CA ILE A 47 -4.08 9.47 9.72
C ILE A 47 -5.29 9.56 8.81
N ARG A 48 -5.57 10.71 8.22
CA ARG A 48 -6.70 10.87 7.30
C ARG A 48 -6.60 9.94 6.09
N LEU A 49 -5.39 9.72 5.60
CA LEU A 49 -5.12 8.79 4.50
C LEU A 49 -5.32 7.33 4.93
N PHE A 50 -4.74 6.91 6.06
CA PHE A 50 -4.74 5.50 6.48
C PHE A 50 -6.01 5.06 7.21
N PHE A 51 -6.69 5.96 7.92
CA PHE A 51 -7.87 5.65 8.73
C PHE A 51 -8.97 4.89 7.96
N PRO A 52 -9.41 5.30 6.74
CA PRO A 52 -10.42 4.54 6.01
C PRO A 52 -9.95 3.13 5.67
N PHE A 53 -8.67 2.95 5.31
CA PHE A 53 -8.13 1.63 5.00
C PHE A 53 -8.02 0.73 6.24
N ILE A 54 -7.56 1.27 7.37
CA ILE A 54 -7.50 0.53 8.62
C ILE A 54 -8.90 0.09 9.05
N LEU A 55 -9.89 0.99 8.95
CA LEU A 55 -11.28 0.66 9.24
C LEU A 55 -11.80 -0.46 8.34
N LEU A 56 -11.53 -0.38 7.03
CA LEU A 56 -11.89 -1.44 6.09
C LEU A 56 -11.21 -2.77 6.41
N ILE A 57 -9.93 -2.76 6.78
CA ILE A 57 -9.20 -3.98 7.18
C ILE A 57 -9.85 -4.59 8.43
N ILE A 58 -10.14 -3.79 9.46
CA ILE A 58 -10.78 -4.27 10.69
C ILE A 58 -12.17 -4.87 10.38
N VAL A 59 -13.00 -4.13 9.65
CA VAL A 59 -14.35 -4.60 9.27
C VAL A 59 -14.27 -5.87 8.41
N SER A 60 -13.32 -5.93 7.47
CA SER A 60 -13.08 -7.10 6.63
C SER A 60 -12.65 -8.32 7.45
N LEU A 61 -11.79 -8.15 8.46
CA LEU A 61 -11.35 -9.24 9.35
C LEU A 61 -12.49 -9.74 10.25
N MET A 62 -13.43 -8.87 10.63
CA MET A 62 -14.62 -9.25 11.38
C MET A 62 -15.71 -9.88 10.51
N THR A 63 -15.69 -9.66 9.19
CA THR A 63 -16.70 -10.15 8.26
C THR A 63 -16.38 -11.58 7.82
N LYS A 64 -17.36 -12.50 7.94
CA LYS A 64 -17.20 -13.91 7.58
C LYS A 64 -17.24 -14.11 6.06
N ASN A 65 -16.27 -14.83 5.52
CA ASN A 65 -16.25 -15.24 4.10
C ASN A 65 -17.38 -16.27 3.84
N ARG A 66 -18.29 -15.98 2.90
CA ARG A 66 -19.52 -16.76 2.66
C ARG A 66 -19.31 -18.00 1.77
N ASP A 67 -18.40 -17.97 0.80
CA ASP A 67 -18.25 -19.05 -0.19
C ASP A 67 -16.78 -19.42 -0.43
N LYS A 68 -16.24 -20.31 0.42
CA LYS A 68 -14.84 -20.77 0.32
C LYS A 68 -14.52 -21.39 -1.04
N LEU A 69 -15.41 -22.23 -1.57
CA LEU A 69 -15.16 -22.93 -2.84
C LEU A 69 -15.00 -21.96 -4.03
N ILE A 70 -15.87 -20.96 -4.15
CA ILE A 70 -15.79 -19.96 -5.23
C ILE A 70 -14.53 -19.12 -5.05
N SER A 71 -14.22 -18.72 -3.81
CA SER A 71 -13.02 -17.97 -3.48
C SER A 71 -11.75 -18.74 -3.84
N ASP A 72 -11.68 -20.03 -3.52
CA ASP A 72 -10.51 -20.87 -3.77
C ASP A 72 -10.28 -21.06 -5.28
N LEU A 73 -11.34 -21.33 -6.05
CA LEU A 73 -11.25 -21.42 -7.52
C LEU A 73 -10.79 -20.10 -8.14
N PHE A 74 -11.29 -18.97 -7.63
CA PHE A 74 -10.86 -17.65 -8.06
C PHE A 74 -9.36 -17.44 -7.78
N PHE A 75 -8.90 -17.74 -6.56
CA PHE A 75 -7.49 -17.58 -6.21
C PHE A 75 -6.57 -18.52 -6.98
N ILE A 76 -6.96 -19.77 -7.22
CA ILE A 76 -6.19 -20.71 -8.06
C ILE A 76 -6.03 -20.12 -9.48
N LYS A 77 -7.11 -19.59 -10.06
CA LYS A 77 -7.06 -18.94 -11.37
C LYS A 77 -6.12 -17.73 -11.37
N MET A 78 -6.21 -16.86 -10.35
CA MET A 78 -5.38 -15.66 -10.23
C MET A 78 -3.90 -15.97 -10.02
N ARG A 79 -3.57 -17.06 -9.33
CA ARG A 79 -2.19 -17.51 -9.06
C ARG A 79 -1.56 -18.25 -10.24
N THR A 80 -2.37 -18.75 -11.18
CA THR A 80 -1.88 -19.45 -12.36
C THR A 80 -1.25 -18.44 -13.34
N ARG A 81 0.05 -18.57 -13.58
CA ARG A 81 0.78 -17.64 -14.45
C ARG A 81 0.54 -17.95 -15.92
N VAL A 82 0.23 -16.91 -16.68
CA VAL A 82 0.11 -16.98 -18.14
C VAL A 82 1.50 -17.01 -18.76
N ARG A 83 1.77 -18.01 -19.61
CA ARG A 83 3.07 -18.15 -20.29
C ARG A 83 3.12 -17.46 -21.66
N GLY A 84 1.97 -17.03 -22.18
CA GLY A 84 1.88 -16.37 -23.50
C GLY A 84 2.05 -17.32 -24.68
N LEU A 85 1.91 -18.64 -24.46
CA LEU A 85 2.07 -19.69 -25.49
C LEU A 85 0.74 -20.03 -26.19
N GLY A 86 -0.34 -19.35 -25.84
CA GLY A 86 -1.65 -19.48 -26.47
C GLY A 86 -2.73 -20.08 -25.57
N PRO A 87 -4.00 -20.04 -26.00
CA PRO A 87 -5.15 -20.39 -25.15
C PRO A 87 -5.18 -21.85 -24.70
N ASP A 88 -4.62 -22.77 -25.48
CA ASP A 88 -4.65 -24.20 -25.15
C ASP A 88 -3.69 -24.52 -24.01
N VAL A 89 -2.51 -23.90 -23.99
CA VAL A 89 -1.53 -24.03 -22.90
C VAL A 89 -2.08 -23.43 -21.61
N ASP A 90 -2.77 -22.29 -21.69
CA ASP A 90 -3.37 -21.65 -20.51
C ASP A 90 -4.47 -22.54 -19.89
N LYS A 91 -5.23 -23.28 -20.71
CA LYS A 91 -6.22 -24.26 -20.21
C LYS A 91 -5.55 -25.42 -19.50
N GLU A 92 -4.46 -25.96 -20.06
CA GLU A 92 -3.69 -27.03 -19.43
C GLU A 92 -3.11 -26.58 -18.08
N ASP A 93 -2.61 -25.35 -18.01
CA ASP A 93 -2.05 -24.75 -16.79
C ASP A 93 -3.11 -24.58 -15.70
N ILE A 94 -4.31 -24.10 -16.06
CA ILE A 94 -5.42 -24.01 -15.11
C ILE A 94 -5.82 -25.42 -14.62
N GLN A 95 -5.91 -26.41 -15.52
CA GLN A 95 -6.24 -27.78 -15.12
C GLN A 95 -5.16 -28.38 -14.20
N ALA A 96 -3.89 -28.12 -14.46
CA ALA A 96 -2.79 -28.56 -13.61
C ALA A 96 -2.84 -27.90 -12.23
N SER A 97 -3.12 -26.59 -12.16
CA SER A 97 -3.30 -25.83 -10.92
C SER A 97 -4.52 -26.30 -10.12
N LEU A 98 -5.62 -26.66 -10.78
CA LEU A 98 -6.81 -27.22 -10.13
C LEU A 98 -6.54 -28.61 -9.54
N LYS A 99 -5.70 -29.43 -10.19
CA LYS A 99 -5.30 -30.75 -9.68
C LYS A 99 -4.38 -30.64 -8.44
N ASN A 100 -3.58 -29.59 -8.34
CA ASN A 100 -2.66 -29.37 -7.21
C ASN A 100 -2.75 -27.95 -6.65
N PRO A 101 -3.85 -27.59 -5.94
CA PRO A 101 -4.04 -26.24 -5.41
C PRO A 101 -2.94 -25.80 -4.44
N GLU A 102 -2.38 -26.72 -3.64
CA GLU A 102 -1.33 -26.40 -2.66
C GLU A 102 -0.05 -25.88 -3.32
N LYS A 103 0.30 -26.40 -4.51
CA LYS A 103 1.45 -25.92 -5.29
C LYS A 103 1.30 -24.45 -5.69
N THR A 104 0.05 -24.00 -5.89
CA THR A 104 -0.21 -22.58 -6.19
C THR A 104 -0.01 -21.67 -4.98
N LYS A 105 0.04 -22.19 -3.75
CA LYS A 105 0.32 -21.38 -2.54
C LYS A 105 1.81 -21.21 -2.30
N GLU A 106 2.67 -22.10 -2.80
CA GLU A 106 4.12 -22.04 -2.59
C GLU A 106 4.77 -20.78 -3.18
N ILE A 107 4.13 -20.18 -4.19
CA ILE A 107 4.59 -18.91 -4.79
C ILE A 107 4.28 -17.70 -3.90
N LEU A 108 3.45 -17.85 -2.87
CA LEU A 108 3.11 -16.78 -1.92
C LEU A 108 4.14 -16.72 -0.79
N LEU A 109 4.37 -15.51 -0.29
CA LEU A 109 5.27 -15.26 0.83
C LEU A 109 4.66 -15.72 2.17
N PHE A 110 3.33 -15.67 2.29
CA PHE A 110 2.57 -16.14 3.46
C PHE A 110 1.46 -17.14 3.05
N PRO A 111 1.80 -18.42 2.79
CA PRO A 111 0.86 -19.42 2.25
C PRO A 111 -0.39 -19.69 3.09
N ASP A 112 -0.26 -19.63 4.42
CA ASP A 112 -1.35 -19.92 5.38
C ASP A 112 -2.14 -18.67 5.79
N SER A 113 -1.94 -17.55 5.08
CA SER A 113 -2.61 -16.29 5.37
C SER A 113 -3.50 -15.83 4.23
N HIS A 114 -4.39 -14.89 4.51
CA HIS A 114 -5.25 -14.25 3.51
C HIS A 114 -4.48 -13.22 2.65
N TRP A 115 -3.16 -13.10 2.85
CA TRP A 115 -2.30 -12.18 2.13
C TRP A 115 -1.80 -12.81 0.83
N GLU A 116 -2.31 -12.32 -0.31
CA GLU A 116 -1.84 -12.69 -1.65
C GLU A 116 -0.55 -11.96 -2.04
N ILE A 117 0.46 -12.00 -1.18
CA ILE A 117 1.77 -11.39 -1.44
C ILE A 117 2.65 -12.44 -2.12
N TYR A 118 3.07 -12.17 -3.34
CA TYR A 118 3.89 -13.09 -4.14
C TYR A 118 5.37 -13.01 -3.76
N LYS A 119 6.07 -14.15 -3.81
CA LYS A 119 7.52 -14.21 -3.72
C LYS A 119 8.15 -13.53 -4.93
N TRP A 120 9.22 -12.78 -4.66
CA TRP A 120 10.03 -12.13 -5.68
C TRP A 120 10.59 -13.17 -6.66
N ASN A 121 10.28 -13.01 -7.95
CA ASN A 121 10.71 -13.94 -8.99
C ASN A 121 11.93 -13.44 -9.76
N LYS A 122 12.59 -14.35 -10.48
CA LYS A 122 13.67 -14.02 -11.42
C LYS A 122 13.20 -13.04 -12.51
N GLN A 123 11.98 -13.22 -13.01
CA GLN A 123 11.38 -12.31 -13.99
C GLN A 123 11.24 -10.89 -13.44
N ASP A 124 10.79 -10.76 -12.19
CA ASP A 124 10.66 -9.46 -11.52
C ASP A 124 12.03 -8.81 -11.33
N THR A 125 13.05 -9.60 -10.95
CA THR A 125 14.44 -9.13 -10.83
C THR A 125 14.97 -8.58 -12.14
N VAL A 126 14.79 -9.32 -13.24
CA VAL A 126 15.24 -8.90 -14.57
C VAL A 126 14.50 -7.64 -15.03
N GLY A 127 13.18 -7.61 -14.89
CA GLY A 127 12.38 -6.43 -15.23
C GLY A 127 12.78 -5.20 -14.43
N PHE A 128 13.03 -5.37 -13.12
CA PHE A 128 13.49 -4.30 -12.25
C PHE A 128 14.86 -3.78 -12.67
N LEU A 129 15.84 -4.66 -12.90
CA LEU A 129 17.19 -4.26 -13.33
C LEU A 129 17.18 -3.54 -14.68
N ILE A 130 16.37 -4.02 -15.65
CA ILE A 130 16.20 -3.35 -16.94
C ILE A 130 15.60 -1.95 -16.75
N SER A 131 14.58 -1.83 -15.90
CA SER A 131 13.93 -0.54 -15.63
C SER A 131 14.90 0.45 -14.99
N VAL A 132 15.66 0.01 -13.99
CA VAL A 132 16.72 0.81 -13.34
C VAL A 132 17.78 1.23 -14.35
N PHE A 133 18.23 0.31 -15.20
CA PHE A 133 19.21 0.60 -16.24
C PHE A 133 18.70 1.68 -17.21
N ILE A 134 17.45 1.58 -17.67
CA ILE A 134 16.85 2.58 -18.55
C ILE A 134 16.82 3.96 -17.90
N VAL A 135 16.50 4.05 -16.60
CA VAL A 135 16.52 5.32 -15.86
C VAL A 135 17.93 5.92 -15.86
N PHE A 136 18.97 5.11 -15.61
CA PHE A 136 20.36 5.60 -15.68
C PHE A 136 20.75 6.06 -17.08
N VAL A 137 20.29 5.38 -18.14
CA VAL A 137 20.52 5.81 -19.53
C VAL A 137 19.87 7.17 -19.81
N VAL A 138 18.62 7.37 -19.39
CA VAL A 138 17.92 8.65 -19.57
C VAL A 138 18.64 9.78 -18.83
N ILE A 139 18.96 9.59 -17.55
CA ILE A 139 19.67 10.60 -16.74
C ILE A 139 21.06 10.88 -17.32
N GLY A 140 21.80 9.83 -17.70
CA GLY A 140 23.12 9.95 -18.30
C GLY A 140 23.08 10.70 -19.63
N SER A 141 22.08 10.45 -20.48
CA SER A 141 21.91 11.15 -21.75
C SER A 141 21.64 12.65 -21.55
N LEU A 142 20.77 13.01 -20.60
CA LEU A 142 20.49 14.40 -20.26
C LEU A 142 21.75 15.11 -19.76
N PHE A 143 22.52 14.46 -18.89
CA PHE A 143 23.75 15.02 -18.35
C PHE A 143 24.84 15.20 -19.42
N ALA A 144 24.95 14.25 -20.35
CA ALA A 144 25.87 14.34 -21.48
C ALA A 144 25.52 15.53 -22.39
N VAL A 145 24.24 15.74 -22.70
CA VAL A 145 23.78 16.90 -23.48
C VAL A 145 24.13 18.20 -22.76
N VAL A 146 23.82 18.32 -21.46
CA VAL A 146 24.12 19.53 -20.66
C VAL A 146 25.61 19.81 -20.54
N LYS A 147 26.48 18.78 -20.59
CA LYS A 147 27.93 18.94 -20.56
C LYS A 147 28.54 19.33 -21.92
N ILE A 148 27.85 19.03 -23.02
CA ILE A 148 28.29 19.30 -24.39
C ILE A 148 27.89 20.72 -24.82
N PHE A 149 26.77 21.24 -24.32
CA PHE A 149 26.35 22.64 -24.45
C PHE A 149 26.96 23.53 -23.36
#